data_AF-A0A847F902-F1
#
_entry.id   AF-A0A847F902-F1
#
_cell.length_a   1.000
_cell.length_b   1.000
_cell.length_c   1.000
_cell.angle_alpha   90.00
_cell.angle_beta   90.00
_cell.angle_gamma   90.00
#
_symmetry.space_group_name_H-M   'P 1'
#
loop_
_entity.id
_entity.type
_entity.pdbx_description
1 polymer ?
#
loop_
_entity_poly.entity_id
_entity_poly.type
_entity_poly.pdbx_seq_one_letter_code
_entity_poly.pdbx_strand_id
1 'polypeptide(L)'
;TYHDEDYPPRLREIPDYPPVIFVKGTLLARDEAGFAVVGSRIPTTYGKQVTRELASGLAAVGLTVISGLARGIDTIAHQAALETGGRTIAVCATGLDRVYPASNHALAQKIIEQGAIISEYPPGTRPRPEYFPRRNRIMSGMALGVVVTEARRDSGALITARLALDYNRDVFAVPGSIYSPNSFGTNYLIGEGAKLVASVNDVLEELNLFTATAKKMEISIKPESHAEKLLVGALARETLHIDEMVRSTGLPIAEVSSTLTLMELKGWIKQVGVMCYALAHPEN
;
A
#
# COMPACT_ATOMS: atom_id res chain seq x y z
N THR A 1 12.72 10.80 19.62
CA THR A 1 14.08 10.37 19.27
C THR A 1 14.09 8.87 19.02
N TYR A 2 15.17 8.29 18.49
CA TYR A 2 15.24 6.84 18.22
C TYR A 2 15.13 5.95 19.48
N HIS A 3 15.24 6.54 20.68
CA HIS A 3 14.96 5.87 21.95
C HIS A 3 13.48 5.86 22.35
N ASP A 4 12.65 6.67 21.70
CA ASP A 4 11.24 6.84 22.05
C ASP A 4 10.42 5.70 21.42
N GLU A 5 9.39 5.24 22.12
CA GLU A 5 8.49 4.17 21.63
C GLU A 5 7.79 4.56 20.32
N ASP A 6 7.45 5.85 20.18
CA ASP A 6 6.77 6.41 19.00
C ASP A 6 7.68 6.54 17.76
N TYR A 7 8.98 6.27 17.89
CA TYR A 7 9.87 6.30 16.75
C TYR A 7 9.60 5.10 15.82
N PRO A 8 9.37 5.32 14.51
CA PRO A 8 8.99 4.26 13.58
C PRO A 8 9.95 3.05 13.65
N PRO A 9 9.46 1.86 14.05
CA PRO A 9 10.33 0.70 14.26
C PRO A 9 11.18 0.34 13.03
N ARG A 10 10.56 0.25 11.84
CA ARG A 10 11.28 -0.03 10.58
C ARG A 10 12.36 0.98 10.25
N LEU A 11 12.17 2.24 10.60
CA LEU A 11 13.18 3.27 10.36
C LEU A 11 14.43 3.04 11.21
N ARG A 12 14.33 2.37 12.38
CA ARG A 12 15.50 2.01 13.21
C ARG A 12 16.32 0.88 12.60
N GLU A 13 15.77 0.13 11.66
CA GLU A 13 16.44 -1.02 11.04
C GLU A 13 17.46 -0.61 9.98
N ILE A 14 17.34 0.60 9.40
CA ILE A 14 18.26 1.05 8.35
C ILE A 14 19.60 1.50 8.98
N PRO A 15 20.75 1.22 8.36
CA PRO A 15 22.06 1.51 8.96
C PRO A 15 22.31 2.99 9.24
N ASP A 16 21.65 3.89 8.51
CA ASP A 16 21.81 5.33 8.59
C ASP A 16 20.59 6.04 9.19
N TYR A 17 19.82 5.38 10.07
CA TYR A 17 18.60 5.95 10.67
C TYR A 17 18.84 7.33 11.31
N PRO A 18 17.92 8.30 11.14
CA PRO A 18 18.06 9.63 11.76
C PRO A 18 17.83 9.53 13.28
N PRO A 19 18.76 9.96 14.16
CA PRO A 19 18.55 9.88 15.61
C PRO A 19 17.32 10.70 16.09
N VAL A 20 17.00 11.76 15.35
CA VAL A 20 15.87 12.64 15.63
C VAL A 20 15.07 12.86 14.34
N ILE A 21 13.75 12.77 14.46
CA ILE A 21 12.81 13.23 13.45
C ILE A 21 11.83 14.21 14.10
N PHE A 22 11.53 15.28 13.38
CA PHE A 22 10.47 16.21 13.68
C PHE A 22 9.18 15.74 13.02
N VAL A 23 8.05 15.91 13.70
CA VAL A 23 6.74 15.44 13.25
C VAL A 23 5.71 16.57 13.40
N LYS A 24 4.86 16.74 12.38
CA LYS A 24 3.59 17.49 12.47
C LYS A 24 2.46 16.58 12.02
N GLY A 25 1.40 16.52 12.80
CA GLY A 25 0.38 15.48 12.70
C GLY A 25 0.65 14.39 13.74
N THR A 26 0.19 13.18 13.47
CA THR A 26 0.32 12.05 14.41
C THR A 26 0.97 10.89 13.71
N LEU A 27 1.93 10.18 14.32
CA LEU A 27 2.38 8.86 13.88
C LEU A 27 1.62 7.79 14.68
N LEU A 28 1.25 6.70 14.02
CA LEU A 28 0.46 5.62 14.62
C LEU A 28 1.16 4.28 14.41
N ALA A 29 0.90 3.30 15.27
CA ALA A 29 1.44 1.95 15.12
C ALA A 29 1.13 1.33 13.74
N ARG A 30 -0.04 1.63 13.16
CA ARG A 30 -0.42 1.16 11.81
C ARG A 30 0.50 1.65 10.69
N ASP A 31 1.28 2.71 10.92
CA ASP A 31 2.22 3.24 9.92
C ASP A 31 3.43 2.33 9.69
N GLU A 32 3.61 1.32 10.54
CA GLU A 32 4.52 0.22 10.27
C GLU A 32 4.13 -0.56 9.01
N ALA A 33 2.83 -0.58 8.67
CA ALA A 33 2.33 -1.07 7.39
C ALA A 33 2.36 0.03 6.31
N GLY A 34 3.49 0.75 6.25
CA GLY A 34 3.72 1.84 5.30
C GLY A 34 4.21 1.32 3.95
N PHE A 35 3.76 1.92 2.85
CA PHE A 35 4.19 1.57 1.51
C PHE A 35 4.54 2.84 0.72
N ALA A 36 5.75 2.88 0.18
CA ALA A 36 6.26 4.08 -0.46
C ALA A 36 5.85 4.15 -1.94
N VAL A 37 5.31 5.27 -2.36
CA VAL A 37 4.92 5.53 -3.76
C VAL A 37 5.71 6.73 -4.26
N VAL A 38 6.59 6.51 -5.24
CA VAL A 38 7.52 7.55 -5.73
C VAL A 38 7.61 7.55 -7.26
N GLY A 39 8.06 8.67 -7.83
CA GLY A 39 8.27 8.73 -9.26
C GLY A 39 8.57 10.12 -9.81
N SER A 40 8.25 10.33 -11.08
CA SER A 40 8.57 11.53 -11.85
C SER A 40 7.92 12.78 -11.26
N ARG A 41 8.69 13.88 -11.24
CA ARG A 41 8.16 15.21 -10.93
C ARG A 41 7.30 15.79 -12.05
N ILE A 42 7.38 15.22 -13.25
CA ILE A 42 6.63 15.62 -14.45
C ILE A 42 6.04 14.34 -15.06
N PRO A 43 5.01 13.76 -14.42
CA PRO A 43 4.44 12.50 -14.89
C PRO A 43 3.55 12.70 -16.11
N THR A 44 3.46 11.66 -16.95
CA THR A 44 2.51 11.57 -18.06
C THR A 44 1.08 11.39 -17.55
N THR A 45 0.09 11.51 -18.43
CA THR A 45 -1.30 11.14 -18.08
C THR A 45 -1.40 9.70 -17.57
N TYR A 46 -0.66 8.77 -18.21
CA TYR A 46 -0.55 7.38 -17.76
C TYR A 46 0.01 7.29 -16.34
N GLY A 47 1.16 7.92 -16.07
CA GLY A 47 1.77 7.90 -14.73
C GLY A 47 0.86 8.49 -13.66
N LYS A 48 0.10 9.55 -13.98
CA LYS A 48 -0.90 10.14 -13.07
C LYS A 48 -2.03 9.16 -12.75
N GLN A 49 -2.54 8.46 -13.76
CA GLN A 49 -3.64 7.51 -13.60
C GLN A 49 -3.21 6.31 -12.75
N VAL A 50 -2.14 5.63 -13.15
CA VAL A 50 -1.64 4.45 -12.43
C VAL A 50 -1.25 4.78 -10.99
N THR A 51 -0.65 5.95 -10.76
CA THR A 51 -0.31 6.37 -9.39
C THR A 51 -1.55 6.57 -8.53
N ARG A 52 -2.63 7.14 -9.09
CA ARG A 52 -3.89 7.28 -8.36
C ARG A 52 -4.47 5.90 -8.03
N GLU A 53 -4.57 5.01 -9.02
CA GLU A 53 -5.10 3.66 -8.83
C GLU A 53 -4.33 2.88 -7.77
N LEU A 54 -2.99 2.85 -7.85
CA LEU A 54 -2.15 2.15 -6.88
C LEU A 54 -2.23 2.78 -5.48
N ALA A 55 -2.08 4.11 -5.36
CA ALA A 55 -2.09 4.75 -4.06
C ALA A 55 -3.46 4.66 -3.37
N SER A 56 -4.55 4.79 -4.13
CA SER A 56 -5.90 4.58 -3.60
C SER A 56 -6.12 3.12 -3.20
N GLY A 57 -5.70 2.15 -4.02
CA GLY A 57 -5.81 0.74 -3.68
C GLY A 57 -5.05 0.37 -2.40
N LEU A 58 -3.80 0.82 -2.28
CA LEU A 58 -2.98 0.59 -1.07
C LEU A 58 -3.63 1.20 0.17
N ALA A 59 -4.11 2.43 0.06
CA ALA A 59 -4.78 3.14 1.15
C ALA A 59 -6.11 2.46 1.55
N ALA A 60 -6.89 1.98 0.58
CA ALA A 60 -8.17 1.30 0.81
C ALA A 60 -8.03 -0.01 1.59
N VAL A 61 -6.93 -0.75 1.40
CA VAL A 61 -6.63 -1.96 2.18
C VAL A 61 -5.93 -1.67 3.52
N GLY A 62 -5.86 -0.39 3.91
CA GLY A 62 -5.36 0.05 5.21
C GLY A 62 -3.84 0.25 5.29
N LEU A 63 -3.10 0.20 4.17
CA LEU A 63 -1.69 0.56 4.16
C LEU A 63 -1.51 2.08 4.21
N THR A 64 -0.46 2.54 4.90
CA THR A 64 -0.13 3.96 4.94
C THR A 64 0.72 4.33 3.73
N VAL A 65 0.25 5.23 2.87
CA VAL A 65 1.04 5.70 1.71
C VAL A 65 2.15 6.63 2.18
N ILE A 66 3.41 6.31 1.88
CA ILE A 66 4.57 7.15 2.21
C ILE A 66 5.09 7.80 0.93
N SER A 67 5.29 9.12 0.95
CA SER A 67 5.92 9.80 -0.18
C SER A 67 6.59 11.11 0.24
N GLY A 68 7.14 11.85 -0.71
CA GLY A 68 8.05 12.95 -0.46
C GLY A 68 7.48 14.36 -0.50
N LEU A 69 6.17 14.49 -0.72
CA LEU A 69 5.51 15.76 -1.01
C LEU A 69 6.13 16.55 -2.18
N ALA A 70 6.93 15.93 -3.06
CA ALA A 70 7.42 16.60 -4.25
C ALA A 70 6.29 16.85 -5.25
N ARG A 71 6.55 17.64 -6.30
CA ARG A 71 5.61 17.74 -7.44
C ARG A 71 5.50 16.38 -8.14
N GLY A 72 4.41 16.18 -8.87
CA GLY A 72 4.24 15.01 -9.71
C GLY A 72 3.72 13.81 -8.92
N ILE A 73 4.38 12.66 -9.07
CA ILE A 73 3.93 11.39 -8.48
C ILE A 73 3.70 11.48 -6.97
N ASP A 74 4.61 12.09 -6.21
CA ASP A 74 4.45 12.23 -4.76
C ASP A 74 3.16 12.98 -4.38
N THR A 75 2.88 14.14 -5.00
CA THR A 75 1.63 14.89 -4.80
C THR A 75 0.41 14.01 -5.09
N ILE A 76 0.45 13.25 -6.19
CA ILE A 76 -0.70 12.44 -6.63
C ILE A 76 -0.94 11.28 -5.68
N ALA A 77 0.13 10.62 -5.22
CA ALA A 77 0.03 9.52 -4.27
C ALA A 77 -0.62 9.95 -2.95
N HIS A 78 -0.18 11.08 -2.39
CA HIS A 78 -0.79 11.65 -1.18
C HIS A 78 -2.26 12.00 -1.40
N GLN A 79 -2.57 12.69 -2.50
CA GLN A 79 -3.93 13.12 -2.80
C GLN A 79 -4.87 11.92 -2.98
N ALA A 80 -4.43 10.89 -3.72
CA ALA A 80 -5.18 9.67 -3.96
C ALA A 80 -5.41 8.84 -2.67
N ALA A 81 -4.43 8.82 -1.76
CA ALA A 81 -4.60 8.19 -0.45
C ALA A 81 -5.67 8.92 0.40
N LEU A 82 -5.61 10.25 0.47
CA LEU A 82 -6.57 11.07 1.22
C LEU A 82 -7.99 10.99 0.62
N GLU A 83 -8.11 10.91 -0.72
CA GLU A 83 -9.41 10.77 -1.41
C GLU A 83 -10.17 9.50 -1.01
N THR A 84 -9.47 8.45 -0.58
CA THR A 84 -10.09 7.22 -0.05
C THR A 84 -10.43 7.28 1.44
N GLY A 85 -10.16 8.40 2.12
CA GLY A 85 -10.18 8.48 3.59
C GLY A 85 -9.06 7.67 4.25
N GLY A 86 -8.10 7.20 3.46
CA GLY A 86 -6.94 6.48 3.92
C GLY A 86 -5.90 7.39 4.56
N ARG A 87 -4.70 6.86 4.78
CA ARG A 87 -3.65 7.55 5.53
C ARG A 87 -2.39 7.69 4.72
N THR A 88 -1.70 8.81 4.94
CA THR A 88 -0.44 9.07 4.27
C THR A 88 0.55 9.83 5.14
N ILE A 89 1.85 9.57 4.93
CA ILE A 89 2.95 10.26 5.59
C ILE A 89 3.84 10.91 4.54
N ALA A 90 4.07 12.22 4.68
CA ALA A 90 4.99 12.95 3.83
C ALA A 90 6.36 13.13 4.51
N VAL A 91 7.42 12.75 3.82
CA VAL A 91 8.79 12.91 4.31
C VAL A 91 9.43 14.13 3.63
N CYS A 92 9.75 15.16 4.40
CA CYS A 92 10.19 16.46 3.89
C CYS A 92 11.71 16.66 3.98
N ALA A 93 12.27 17.35 2.98
CA ALA A 93 13.69 17.73 2.90
C ALA A 93 13.97 19.15 3.43
N THR A 94 13.05 19.70 4.22
CA THR A 94 13.09 21.04 4.83
C THR A 94 12.63 20.95 6.27
N GLY A 95 12.89 21.99 7.06
CA GLY A 95 12.23 22.15 8.36
C GLY A 95 10.70 22.17 8.18
N LEU A 96 9.97 21.62 9.15
CA LEU A 96 8.50 21.50 9.08
C LEU A 96 7.75 22.84 9.21
N ASP A 97 8.45 23.93 9.52
CA ASP A 97 7.96 25.31 9.43
C ASP A 97 7.80 25.79 7.97
N ARG A 98 8.26 25.02 6.98
CA ARG A 98 8.17 25.37 5.57
C ARG A 98 7.78 24.17 4.70
N VAL A 99 6.68 24.31 3.96
CA VAL A 99 6.29 23.34 2.93
C VAL A 99 7.01 23.65 1.62
N TYR A 100 7.67 22.65 1.05
CA TYR A 100 8.27 22.73 -0.28
C TYR A 100 7.84 21.52 -1.14
N PRO A 101 7.33 21.74 -2.36
CA PRO A 101 7.10 23.04 -3.01
C PRO A 101 5.93 23.80 -2.35
N ALA A 102 5.95 25.14 -2.41
CA ALA A 102 4.90 25.97 -1.81
C ALA A 102 3.49 25.66 -2.34
N SER A 103 3.38 25.18 -3.58
CA SER A 103 2.12 24.74 -4.18
C SER A 103 1.44 23.59 -3.42
N ASN A 104 2.20 22.80 -2.66
CA ASN A 104 1.66 21.68 -1.89
C ASN A 104 1.26 22.08 -0.45
N HIS A 105 1.21 23.38 -0.11
CA HIS A 105 0.85 23.82 1.24
C HIS A 105 -0.53 23.31 1.70
N ALA A 106 -1.55 23.45 0.84
CA ALA A 106 -2.90 22.96 1.17
C ALA A 106 -2.95 21.44 1.34
N LEU A 107 -2.21 20.70 0.50
CA LEU A 107 -2.09 19.25 0.62
C LEU A 107 -1.40 18.86 1.94
N ALA A 108 -0.32 19.56 2.33
CA ALA A 108 0.37 19.31 3.58
C ALA A 108 -0.54 19.43 4.81
N GLN A 109 -1.45 20.41 4.82
CA GLN A 109 -2.44 20.55 5.91
C GLN A 109 -3.39 19.36 5.97
N LYS A 110 -3.93 18.92 4.83
CA LYS A 110 -4.77 17.71 4.77
C LYS A 110 -4.02 16.46 5.22
N ILE A 111 -2.73 16.33 4.89
CA ILE A 111 -1.90 15.22 5.37
C ILE A 111 -1.74 15.29 6.90
N ILE A 112 -1.55 16.46 7.49
CA ILE A 112 -1.44 16.61 8.95
C ILE A 112 -2.71 16.17 9.67
N GLU A 113 -3.89 16.44 9.08
CA GLU A 113 -5.19 16.08 9.66
C GLU A 113 -5.41 14.56 9.78
N GLN A 114 -4.95 13.78 8.80
CA GLN A 114 -5.22 12.33 8.72
C GLN A 114 -3.96 11.45 8.86
N GLY A 115 -2.79 12.08 8.99
CA GLY A 115 -1.48 11.50 8.78
C GLY A 115 -0.40 12.28 9.52
N ALA A 116 0.78 12.36 8.90
CA ALA A 116 1.86 13.21 9.39
C ALA A 116 2.74 13.72 8.25
N ILE A 117 3.37 14.86 8.48
CA ILE A 117 4.57 15.27 7.75
C ILE A 117 5.77 15.22 8.70
N ILE A 118 6.86 14.63 8.23
CA ILE A 118 8.05 14.37 9.04
C ILE A 118 9.31 14.92 8.36
N SER A 119 10.33 15.25 9.15
CA SER A 119 11.64 15.62 8.63
C SER A 119 12.75 15.32 9.63
N GLU A 120 13.94 14.99 9.14
CA GLU A 120 15.16 14.97 9.96
C GLU A 120 15.69 16.39 10.25
N TYR A 121 15.25 17.39 9.49
CA TYR A 121 15.80 18.74 9.58
C TYR A 121 15.05 19.60 10.60
N PRO A 122 15.77 20.37 11.45
CA PRO A 122 15.14 21.24 12.44
C PRO A 122 14.38 22.41 11.78
N PRO A 123 13.42 23.02 12.50
CA PRO A 123 12.74 24.23 12.06
C PRO A 123 13.72 25.33 11.61
N GLY A 124 13.38 26.04 10.54
CA GLY A 124 14.22 27.05 9.89
C GLY A 124 15.10 26.51 8.76
N THR A 125 15.20 25.19 8.59
CA THR A 125 16.00 24.60 7.52
C THR A 125 15.40 24.86 6.14
N ARG A 126 16.16 25.58 5.29
CA ARG A 126 15.77 25.94 3.91
C ARG A 126 15.96 24.76 2.95
N PRO A 127 15.19 24.70 1.84
CA PRO A 127 15.36 23.66 0.82
C PRO A 127 16.73 23.78 0.17
N ARG A 128 17.48 22.68 0.15
CA ARG A 128 18.73 22.55 -0.58
C ARG A 128 18.73 21.29 -1.43
N PRO A 129 19.26 21.31 -2.67
CA PRO A 129 19.23 20.16 -3.58
C PRO A 129 19.75 18.86 -2.95
N GLU A 130 20.81 18.95 -2.15
CA GLU A 130 21.45 17.82 -1.47
C GLU A 130 20.57 17.14 -0.41
N TYR A 131 19.57 17.86 0.14
CA TYR A 131 18.68 17.30 1.16
C TYR A 131 17.62 16.37 0.58
N PHE A 132 17.26 16.53 -0.71
CA PHE A 132 16.21 15.72 -1.34
C PHE A 132 16.64 14.26 -1.51
N PRO A 133 17.82 13.93 -2.08
CA PRO A 133 18.31 12.55 -2.11
C PRO A 133 18.52 11.97 -0.72
N ARG A 134 19.08 12.77 0.21
CA ARG A 134 19.33 12.31 1.59
C ARG A 134 18.03 11.92 2.31
N ARG A 135 16.95 12.66 2.09
CA ARG A 135 15.66 12.36 2.71
C ARG A 135 15.06 11.03 2.20
N ASN A 136 15.39 10.59 0.98
CA ASN A 136 14.76 9.41 0.37
C ASN A 136 14.97 8.14 1.19
N ARG A 137 16.10 8.02 1.90
CA ARG A 137 16.37 6.92 2.83
C ARG A 137 15.30 6.75 3.91
N ILE A 138 14.70 7.84 4.37
CA ILE A 138 13.67 7.81 5.42
C ILE A 138 12.37 7.24 4.83
N MET A 139 12.04 7.56 3.58
CA MET A 139 10.89 6.94 2.90
C MET A 139 11.10 5.43 2.73
N SER A 140 12.24 5.03 2.17
CA SER A 140 12.56 3.61 1.98
C SER A 140 12.65 2.86 3.31
N GLY A 141 13.26 3.48 4.32
CA GLY A 141 13.44 2.86 5.63
C GLY A 141 12.15 2.67 6.41
N MET A 142 11.17 3.56 6.26
CA MET A 142 9.85 3.42 6.90
C MET A 142 8.92 2.44 6.16
N ALA A 143 9.18 2.14 4.90
CA ALA A 143 8.27 1.36 4.07
C ALA A 143 8.53 -0.15 4.13
N LEU A 144 7.46 -0.93 3.96
CA LEU A 144 7.51 -2.35 3.64
C LEU A 144 8.13 -2.60 2.26
N GLY A 145 7.75 -1.75 1.30
CA GLY A 145 8.24 -1.78 -0.07
C GLY A 145 8.05 -0.43 -0.75
N VAL A 146 8.69 -0.27 -1.90
CA VAL A 146 8.66 0.96 -2.70
C VAL A 146 8.13 0.63 -4.09
N VAL A 147 7.06 1.31 -4.53
CA VAL A 147 6.64 1.30 -5.93
C VAL A 147 7.09 2.57 -6.66
N VAL A 148 7.72 2.36 -7.81
CA VAL A 148 8.08 3.42 -8.76
C VAL A 148 7.10 3.39 -9.93
N THR A 149 6.31 4.45 -10.07
CA THR A 149 5.25 4.50 -11.11
C THR A 149 5.73 5.07 -12.45
N GLU A 150 6.58 6.09 -12.41
CA GLU A 150 7.32 6.60 -13.57
C GLU A 150 8.68 7.13 -13.12
N ALA A 151 9.72 6.87 -13.90
CA ALA A 151 11.05 7.40 -13.67
C ALA A 151 11.81 7.56 -14.98
N ARG A 152 12.39 8.75 -15.20
CA ARG A 152 13.46 8.92 -16.18
C ARG A 152 14.77 8.33 -15.67
N ARG A 153 15.75 8.18 -16.57
CA ARG A 153 17.09 7.66 -16.26
C ARG A 153 17.80 8.38 -15.10
N ASP A 154 17.59 9.69 -14.96
CA ASP A 154 18.17 10.56 -13.94
C ASP A 154 17.22 10.85 -12.76
N SER A 155 16.11 10.10 -12.66
CA SER A 155 15.10 10.35 -11.64
C SER A 155 15.60 10.03 -10.24
N GLY A 156 15.38 10.95 -9.29
CA GLY A 156 15.64 10.71 -7.87
C GLY A 156 14.81 9.55 -7.28
N ALA A 157 13.73 9.12 -7.94
CA ALA A 157 12.97 7.93 -7.54
C ALA A 157 13.80 6.64 -7.64
N LEU A 158 14.76 6.58 -8.57
CA LEU A 158 15.69 5.44 -8.68
C LEU A 158 16.64 5.35 -7.49
N ILE A 159 16.96 6.49 -6.86
CA ILE A 159 17.73 6.52 -5.62
C ILE A 159 16.91 5.87 -4.50
N THR A 160 15.63 6.23 -4.38
CA THR A 160 14.72 5.62 -3.38
C THR A 160 14.61 4.11 -3.57
N ALA A 161 14.45 3.65 -4.82
CA ALA A 161 14.38 2.22 -5.15
C ALA A 161 15.68 1.49 -4.79
N ARG A 162 16.84 2.06 -5.12
CA ARG A 162 18.14 1.47 -4.73
C ARG A 162 18.29 1.36 -3.22
N LEU A 163 17.99 2.44 -2.49
CA LEU A 163 18.02 2.43 -1.02
C LEU A 163 17.06 1.39 -0.43
N ALA A 164 15.91 1.16 -1.06
CA ALA A 164 14.97 0.13 -0.63
C ALA A 164 15.61 -1.27 -0.70
N LEU A 165 16.29 -1.60 -1.81
CA LEU A 165 17.04 -2.86 -1.94
C LEU A 165 18.17 -2.96 -0.90
N ASP A 166 18.93 -1.88 -0.71
CA ASP A 166 20.02 -1.83 0.29
C ASP A 166 19.48 -2.06 1.73
N TYR A 167 18.23 -1.68 1.99
CA TYR A 167 17.53 -1.90 3.27
C TYR A 167 16.68 -3.17 3.30
N ASN A 168 16.87 -4.06 2.33
CA ASN A 168 16.15 -5.33 2.21
C ASN A 168 14.62 -5.13 2.19
N ARG A 169 14.18 -4.17 1.37
CA ARG A 169 12.77 -3.86 1.08
C ARG A 169 12.46 -4.23 -0.36
N ASP A 170 11.23 -4.66 -0.60
CA ASP A 170 10.78 -5.02 -1.94
C ASP A 170 10.64 -3.78 -2.82
N VAL A 171 11.10 -3.90 -4.06
CA VAL A 171 10.95 -2.85 -5.08
C VAL A 171 10.00 -3.32 -6.16
N PHE A 172 9.06 -2.44 -6.45
CA PHE A 172 8.02 -2.62 -7.43
C PHE A 172 8.13 -1.54 -8.49
N ALA A 173 7.83 -1.88 -9.74
CA ALA A 173 7.91 -0.95 -10.84
C ALA A 173 6.77 -1.14 -11.83
N VAL A 174 6.15 -0.03 -12.22
CA VAL A 174 5.09 -0.02 -13.22
C VAL A 174 5.72 -0.08 -14.62
N PRO A 175 5.36 -1.06 -15.46
CA PRO A 175 5.91 -1.15 -16.80
C PRO A 175 5.41 0.01 -17.67
N GLY A 176 6.16 0.38 -18.68
CA GLY A 176 5.71 1.39 -19.63
C GLY A 176 6.33 1.27 -21.00
N SER A 177 5.89 2.12 -21.92
CA SER A 177 6.38 2.13 -23.30
C SER A 177 7.89 2.36 -23.35
N ILE A 178 8.63 1.52 -24.09
CA ILE A 178 10.07 1.70 -24.33
C ILE A 178 10.39 3.03 -25.06
N TYR A 179 9.39 3.64 -25.71
CA TYR A 179 9.51 4.94 -26.36
C TYR A 179 9.26 6.13 -25.40
N SER A 180 8.74 5.86 -24.20
CA SER A 180 8.51 6.89 -23.18
C SER A 180 9.78 7.09 -22.33
N PRO A 181 10.39 8.29 -22.33
CA PRO A 181 11.52 8.57 -21.45
C PRO A 181 11.18 8.40 -19.97
N ASN A 182 9.93 8.66 -19.59
CA ASN A 182 9.44 8.50 -18.21
C ASN A 182 9.26 7.03 -17.79
N SER A 183 9.34 6.08 -18.72
CA SER A 183 9.27 4.64 -18.42
C SER A 183 10.64 3.97 -18.42
N PHE A 184 11.71 4.68 -18.78
CA PHE A 184 13.05 4.12 -18.82
C PHE A 184 13.46 3.52 -17.47
N GLY A 185 13.29 4.29 -16.40
CA GLY A 185 13.73 3.92 -15.06
C GLY A 185 12.92 2.76 -14.48
N THR A 186 11.61 2.72 -14.71
CA THR A 186 10.79 1.60 -14.24
C THR A 186 11.07 0.32 -15.02
N ASN A 187 11.18 0.38 -16.35
CA ASN A 187 11.57 -0.78 -17.16
C ASN A 187 12.99 -1.27 -16.83
N TYR A 188 13.92 -0.35 -16.55
CA TYR A 188 15.25 -0.71 -16.06
C TYR A 188 15.18 -1.45 -14.72
N LEU A 189 14.44 -0.93 -13.73
CA LEU A 189 14.25 -1.60 -12.45
C LEU A 189 13.67 -3.02 -12.61
N ILE A 190 12.68 -3.19 -13.50
CA ILE A 190 12.12 -4.52 -13.80
C ILE A 190 13.20 -5.46 -14.35
N GLY A 191 14.05 -4.97 -15.26
CA GLY A 191 15.19 -5.73 -15.79
C GLY A 191 16.23 -6.12 -14.72
N GLU A 192 16.37 -5.30 -13.67
CA GLU A 192 17.25 -5.56 -12.52
C GLU A 192 16.58 -6.41 -11.42
N GLY A 193 15.37 -6.92 -11.67
CA GLY A 193 14.67 -7.83 -10.76
C GLY A 193 13.62 -7.19 -9.86
N ALA A 194 13.29 -5.91 -10.04
CA ALA A 194 12.11 -5.33 -9.38
C ALA A 194 10.83 -6.02 -9.87
N LYS A 195 9.86 -6.21 -8.96
CA LYS A 195 8.58 -6.84 -9.32
C LYS A 195 7.78 -5.91 -10.23
N LEU A 196 7.36 -6.44 -11.37
CA LEU A 196 6.45 -5.75 -12.28
C LEU A 196 5.08 -5.62 -11.60
N VAL A 197 4.51 -4.41 -11.61
CA VAL A 197 3.18 -4.12 -11.06
C VAL A 197 2.28 -3.56 -12.14
N ALA A 198 1.19 -4.26 -12.41
CA ALA A 198 0.08 -3.83 -13.26
C ALA A 198 -1.13 -3.39 -12.44
N SER A 199 -1.25 -3.82 -11.18
CA SER A 199 -2.34 -3.48 -10.27
C SER A 199 -1.92 -3.51 -8.80
N VAL A 200 -2.75 -2.98 -7.90
CA VAL A 200 -2.49 -3.07 -6.45
C VAL A 200 -2.40 -4.52 -5.97
N ASN A 201 -3.12 -5.45 -6.61
CA ASN A 201 -3.10 -6.86 -6.22
C ASN A 201 -1.71 -7.47 -6.33
N ASP A 202 -0.91 -7.11 -7.36
CA ASP A 202 0.45 -7.63 -7.53
C ASP A 202 1.36 -7.29 -6.33
N VAL A 203 1.13 -6.11 -5.73
CA VAL A 203 1.81 -5.65 -4.51
C VAL A 203 1.33 -6.46 -3.30
N LEU A 204 0.03 -6.64 -3.15
CA LEU A 204 -0.56 -7.36 -2.01
C LEU A 204 -0.21 -8.85 -2.02
N GLU A 205 -0.09 -9.46 -3.21
CA GLU A 205 0.37 -10.84 -3.38
C GLU A 205 1.80 -10.98 -2.91
N GLU A 206 2.67 -10.05 -3.30
CA GLU A 206 4.09 -10.11 -2.91
C GLU A 206 4.31 -9.97 -1.42
N LEU A 207 3.63 -9.00 -0.81
CA LEU A 207 3.74 -8.77 0.63
C LEU A 207 3.11 -9.91 1.45
N ASN A 208 2.60 -10.97 0.80
CA ASN A 208 1.76 -12.00 1.40
C ASN A 208 0.61 -11.39 2.21
N LEU A 209 0.19 -10.18 1.83
CA LEU A 209 -0.87 -9.49 2.52
C LEU A 209 -2.20 -10.15 2.24
N PHE A 210 -2.39 -10.90 1.14
CA PHE A 210 -3.60 -11.71 0.99
C PHE A 210 -3.83 -12.66 2.17
N THR A 211 -2.78 -13.17 2.82
CA THR A 211 -2.92 -13.99 4.04
C THR A 211 -3.15 -13.16 5.30
N ALA A 212 -2.69 -11.90 5.33
CA ALA A 212 -2.88 -10.97 6.45
C ALA A 212 -4.23 -10.22 6.41
N THR A 213 -4.71 -9.86 5.23
CA THR A 213 -6.09 -9.37 5.00
C THR A 213 -7.06 -10.53 5.15
N ALA A 214 -6.77 -11.75 4.71
CA ALA A 214 -7.58 -12.92 5.07
C ALA A 214 -7.59 -13.20 6.59
N LYS A 215 -6.49 -12.93 7.31
CA LYS A 215 -6.43 -13.03 8.79
C LYS A 215 -7.15 -11.89 9.51
N LYS A 216 -7.18 -10.67 8.97
CA LYS A 216 -7.94 -9.54 9.54
C LYS A 216 -9.40 -9.52 9.08
N MET A 217 -9.69 -10.18 7.96
CA MET A 217 -11.02 -10.50 7.43
C MET A 217 -11.43 -11.92 7.85
N GLU A 218 -11.01 -12.37 9.04
CA GLU A 218 -11.90 -13.21 9.83
C GLU A 218 -13.16 -12.36 10.12
N ILE A 219 -14.07 -12.34 9.14
CA ILE A 219 -15.48 -12.43 9.45
C ILE A 219 -15.54 -13.49 10.54
N SER A 220 -16.18 -13.17 11.67
CA SER A 220 -16.36 -14.09 12.80
C SER A 220 -17.29 -15.25 12.40
N ILE A 221 -16.99 -15.93 11.30
CA ILE A 221 -17.50 -17.22 10.89
C ILE A 221 -17.02 -18.17 11.97
N LYS A 222 -17.92 -18.45 12.89
CA LYS A 222 -17.74 -19.46 13.93
C LYS A 222 -18.68 -20.59 13.59
N PRO A 223 -18.26 -21.57 12.77
CA PRO A 223 -19.11 -22.68 12.40
C PRO A 223 -19.57 -23.43 13.65
N GLU A 224 -20.88 -23.53 13.83
CA GLU A 224 -21.53 -24.19 14.96
C GLU A 224 -21.82 -25.67 14.62
N SER A 225 -21.97 -25.99 13.33
CA SER A 225 -22.24 -27.35 12.85
C SER A 225 -21.07 -27.96 12.07
N HIS A 226 -21.06 -29.29 11.94
CA HIS A 226 -20.09 -30.00 11.11
C HIS A 226 -20.23 -29.61 9.62
N ALA A 227 -21.47 -29.46 9.14
CA ALA A 227 -21.76 -29.05 7.77
C ALA A 227 -21.22 -27.63 7.47
N GLU A 228 -21.40 -26.68 8.39
CA GLU A 228 -20.87 -25.33 8.25
C GLU A 228 -19.33 -25.34 8.15
N LYS A 229 -18.65 -26.17 8.96
CA LYS A 229 -17.17 -26.29 8.91
C LYS A 229 -16.68 -26.77 7.56
N LEU A 230 -17.33 -27.80 7.00
CA LEU A 230 -16.95 -28.38 5.71
C LEU A 230 -17.21 -27.40 4.57
N LEU A 231 -18.36 -26.72 4.56
CA LEU A 231 -18.72 -25.79 3.49
C LEU A 231 -17.88 -24.50 3.52
N VAL A 232 -17.58 -23.96 4.71
CA VAL A 232 -16.65 -22.83 4.84
C VAL A 232 -15.26 -23.22 4.34
N GLY A 233 -14.78 -24.42 4.68
CA GLY A 233 -13.51 -24.93 4.19
C GLY A 233 -13.46 -25.09 2.67
N ALA A 234 -14.56 -25.55 2.06
CA ALA A 234 -14.67 -25.67 0.60
C ALA A 234 -14.67 -24.30 -0.09
N LEU A 235 -15.41 -23.33 0.43
CA LEU A 235 -15.55 -21.98 -0.14
C LEU A 235 -14.39 -21.03 0.20
N ALA A 236 -13.44 -21.44 1.04
CA ALA A 236 -12.30 -20.61 1.46
C ALA A 236 -11.32 -20.29 0.33
N ARG A 237 -11.32 -21.07 -0.76
CA ARG A 237 -10.34 -20.97 -1.84
C ARG A 237 -10.90 -20.31 -3.10
N GLU A 238 -12.15 -20.59 -3.44
CA GLU A 238 -12.78 -20.10 -4.66
C GLU A 238 -14.33 -20.17 -4.58
N THR A 239 -14.98 -19.62 -5.60
CA THR A 239 -16.43 -19.77 -5.80
C THR A 239 -16.74 -21.18 -6.28
N LEU A 240 -17.71 -21.86 -5.66
CA LEU A 240 -18.07 -23.24 -6.01
C LEU A 240 -19.56 -23.38 -6.35
N HIS A 241 -19.86 -24.29 -7.27
CA HIS A 241 -21.23 -24.73 -7.55
C HIS A 241 -21.71 -25.71 -6.48
N ILE A 242 -23.03 -25.75 -6.22
CA ILE A 242 -23.61 -26.63 -5.19
C ILE A 242 -23.26 -28.12 -5.36
N ASP A 243 -23.23 -28.60 -6.60
CA ASP A 243 -22.86 -29.99 -6.90
C ASP A 243 -21.40 -30.31 -6.56
N GLU A 244 -20.51 -29.33 -6.70
CA GLU A 244 -19.08 -29.48 -6.35
C GLU A 244 -18.89 -29.48 -4.82
N MET A 245 -19.70 -28.69 -4.11
CA MET A 245 -19.75 -28.72 -2.65
C MET A 245 -20.24 -30.07 -2.13
N VAL A 246 -21.29 -30.65 -2.74
CA VAL A 246 -21.74 -32.02 -2.40
C VAL A 246 -20.63 -33.05 -2.62
N ARG A 247 -19.93 -32.99 -3.77
CA ARG A 247 -18.84 -33.93 -4.09
C ARG A 247 -17.65 -33.81 -3.14
N SER A 248 -17.23 -32.59 -2.83
CA SER A 248 -16.03 -32.33 -2.03
C SER A 248 -16.25 -32.54 -0.53
N THR A 249 -17.46 -32.26 -0.02
CA THR A 249 -17.78 -32.42 1.41
C THR A 249 -18.38 -33.78 1.76
N GLY A 250 -18.95 -34.50 0.77
CA GLY A 250 -19.65 -35.76 0.99
C GLY A 250 -21.02 -35.60 1.68
N LEU A 251 -21.48 -34.36 1.90
CA LEU A 251 -22.77 -34.08 2.53
C LEU A 251 -23.94 -34.29 1.54
N PRO A 252 -25.10 -34.78 2.01
CA PRO A 252 -26.31 -34.84 1.19
C PRO A 252 -26.73 -33.46 0.65
N ILE A 253 -27.23 -33.40 -0.58
CA ILE A 253 -27.66 -32.14 -1.21
C ILE A 253 -28.65 -31.34 -0.36
N ALA A 254 -29.57 -32.01 0.36
CA ALA A 254 -30.53 -31.34 1.23
C ALA A 254 -29.85 -30.64 2.43
N GLU A 255 -28.79 -31.23 2.97
CA GLU A 255 -28.01 -30.67 4.07
C GLU A 255 -27.13 -29.51 3.57
N VAL A 256 -26.54 -29.66 2.38
CA VAL A 256 -25.78 -28.57 1.72
C VAL A 256 -26.70 -27.36 1.45
N SER A 257 -27.85 -27.56 0.80
CA SER A 257 -28.78 -26.46 0.47
C SER A 257 -29.30 -25.72 1.69
N SER A 258 -29.68 -26.46 2.75
CA SER A 258 -30.18 -25.85 3.99
C SER A 258 -29.07 -25.09 4.73
N THR A 259 -27.86 -25.65 4.79
CA THR A 259 -26.71 -25.00 5.44
C THR A 259 -26.26 -23.76 4.67
N LEU A 260 -26.21 -23.80 3.34
CA LEU A 260 -25.90 -22.61 2.53
C LEU A 260 -26.92 -21.50 2.75
N THR A 261 -28.22 -21.84 2.81
CA THR A 261 -29.28 -20.85 3.10
C THR A 261 -29.05 -20.18 4.46
N LEU A 262 -28.71 -20.95 5.50
CA LEU A 262 -28.41 -20.41 6.83
C LEU A 262 -27.13 -19.57 6.85
N MET A 263 -26.09 -19.99 6.14
CA MET A 263 -24.83 -19.25 6.02
C MET A 263 -25.02 -17.93 5.26
N GLU A 264 -25.88 -17.89 4.24
CA GLU A 264 -26.24 -16.67 3.50
C GLU A 264 -27.02 -15.70 4.39
N LEU A 265 -27.98 -16.20 5.19
CA LEU A 265 -28.70 -15.40 6.20
C LEU A 265 -27.77 -14.85 7.29
N LYS A 266 -26.73 -15.61 7.68
CA LYS A 266 -25.66 -15.16 8.59
C LYS A 266 -24.71 -14.14 7.93
N GLY A 267 -24.84 -13.89 6.63
CA GLY A 267 -23.97 -13.02 5.85
C GLY A 267 -22.56 -13.58 5.65
N TRP A 268 -22.37 -14.90 5.79
CA TRP A 268 -21.06 -15.55 5.63
C TRP A 268 -20.76 -15.89 4.17
N ILE A 269 -21.78 -16.08 3.35
CA ILE A 269 -21.68 -16.37 1.93
C ILE A 269 -22.67 -15.52 1.14
N LYS A 270 -22.46 -15.44 -0.18
CA LYS A 270 -23.38 -14.84 -1.14
C LYS A 270 -23.52 -15.73 -2.38
N GLN A 271 -24.71 -15.80 -2.94
CA GLN A 271 -24.91 -16.37 -4.26
C GLN A 271 -24.41 -15.40 -5.34
N VAL A 272 -23.42 -15.84 -6.14
CA VAL A 272 -22.76 -15.02 -7.19
C VAL A 272 -23.07 -15.49 -8.61
N GLY A 273 -23.90 -16.52 -8.75
CA GLY A 273 -24.36 -17.07 -10.02
C GLY A 273 -25.45 -18.12 -9.82
N VAL A 274 -25.87 -18.78 -10.89
CA VAL A 274 -26.86 -19.88 -10.79
C VAL A 274 -26.25 -21.01 -9.96
N MET A 275 -26.76 -21.21 -8.75
CA MET A 275 -26.28 -22.21 -7.78
C MET A 275 -24.78 -22.16 -7.45
N CYS A 276 -24.13 -21.00 -7.67
CA CYS A 276 -22.73 -20.76 -7.32
C CYS A 276 -22.63 -19.82 -6.13
N TYR A 277 -21.82 -20.20 -5.14
CA TYR A 277 -21.67 -19.49 -3.88
C TYR A 277 -20.21 -19.12 -3.65
N ALA A 278 -20.01 -17.97 -3.00
CA ALA A 278 -18.71 -17.50 -2.55
C ALA A 278 -18.82 -17.03 -1.10
N LEU A 279 -17.73 -17.04 -0.34
CA LEU A 279 -17.68 -16.34 0.94
C LEU A 279 -18.02 -14.85 0.71
N ALA A 280 -18.86 -14.29 1.57
CA ALA A 280 -19.21 -12.88 1.50
C ALA A 280 -17.97 -12.07 1.87
N HIS A 281 -17.50 -11.20 0.97
CA HIS A 281 -16.58 -10.13 1.33
C HIS A 281 -17.43 -8.94 1.82
N PRO A 282 -16.98 -8.17 2.83
CA PRO A 282 -17.62 -6.91 3.16
C PRO A 282 -17.37 -5.92 2.02
N GLU A 283 -18.29 -5.89 1.05
CA GLU A 283 -18.48 -4.77 0.13
C GLU A 283 -19.98 -4.46 0.05
N ASN A 284 -20.36 -3.44 0.82
CA ASN A 284 -21.25 -2.35 0.42
C ASN A 284 -21.07 -1.19 1.42
#